data_AF-S4MX94-F1
#
_entry.id   AF-S4MX94-F1
#
_cell.length_a   1.000
_cell.length_b   1.000
_cell.length_c   1.000
_cell.angle_alpha   90.00
_cell.angle_beta   90.00
_cell.angle_gamma   90.00
#
_symmetry.space_group_name_H-M   'P 1'
#
loop_
_entity.id
_entity.type
_entity.pdbx_description
1 polymer ?
#
loop_
_entity_poly.entity_id
_entity_poly.type
_entity_poly.pdbx_seq_one_letter_code
_entity_poly.pdbx_strand_id
1 'polypeptide(L)'
;MKSTGDRRPDKLEPPLPGQQETGSLAAEKETVPVIVKYGRMTFNRQYIIADRRVIDRPRPALWFAHNDQRQIYLSELHTESGRPGRR
;
A
#
# COMPACT_ATOMS: atom_id res chain seq x y z
N MET A 1 0.85 -15.39 14.97
CA MET A 1 0.56 -14.35 13.94
C MET A 1 0.98 -13.00 14.49
N LYS A 2 1.62 -12.14 13.68
CA LYS A 2 2.07 -10.82 14.12
C LYS A 2 0.87 -9.88 14.18
N SER A 3 0.43 -9.52 15.39
CA SER A 3 -0.61 -8.53 15.63
C SER A 3 0.04 -7.15 15.73
N THR A 4 -0.14 -6.32 14.70
CA THR A 4 0.16 -4.88 14.79
C THR A 4 -1.11 -4.17 15.26
N GLY A 5 -1.00 -3.17 16.15
CA GLY A 5 -2.13 -2.61 16.91
C GLY A 5 -3.37 -2.17 16.12
N ASP A 6 -3.24 -1.91 14.81
CA ASP A 6 -4.34 -1.50 13.93
C ASP A 6 -4.98 -2.65 13.12
N ARG A 7 -4.33 -3.83 13.06
CA ARG A 7 -4.75 -4.96 12.21
C ARG A 7 -5.10 -6.18 13.01
N ARG A 8 -6.35 -6.59 12.89
CA ARG A 8 -6.84 -7.85 13.41
C ARG A 8 -7.35 -8.71 12.25
N PRO A 9 -6.98 -9.99 12.19
CA PRO A 9 -7.43 -10.87 11.11
C PRO A 9 -8.95 -11.01 11.08
N ASP A 10 -9.62 -10.77 12.21
CA ASP A 10 -11.07 -10.89 12.37
C ASP A 10 -11.85 -9.62 11.99
N LYS A 11 -11.15 -8.50 11.76
CA LYS A 11 -11.78 -7.21 11.49
C LYS A 11 -12.16 -7.09 10.02
N LEU A 12 -13.40 -6.67 9.75
CA LEU A 12 -13.83 -6.26 8.42
C LEU A 12 -13.19 -4.92 8.08
N GLU A 13 -12.48 -4.89 6.96
CA GLU A 13 -11.86 -3.69 6.40
C GLU A 13 -12.43 -3.46 5.00
N PRO A 14 -12.76 -2.21 4.62
CA PRO A 14 -13.30 -1.92 3.30
C PRO A 14 -12.28 -2.25 2.21
N PRO A 15 -12.70 -2.67 1.01
CA PRO A 15 -11.75 -2.98 -0.06
C PRO A 15 -10.94 -1.74 -0.47
N LEU A 16 -9.77 -1.98 -1.08
CA LEU A 16 -9.09 -0.89 -1.78
C LEU A 16 -9.96 -0.43 -2.96
N PRO A 17 -9.83 0.83 -3.41
CA PRO A 17 -10.50 1.28 -4.63
C PRO A 17 -10.27 0.29 -5.78
N GLY A 18 -11.34 -0.10 -6.48
CA GLY A 18 -11.26 -1.05 -7.60
C GLY A 18 -11.14 -2.53 -7.23
N GLN A 19 -11.08 -2.89 -5.94
CA GLN A 19 -11.15 -4.27 -5.46
C GLN A 19 -12.58 -4.62 -5.04
N GLN A 20 -12.91 -5.92 -5.06
CA GLN A 20 -14.19 -6.41 -4.55
C GLN A 20 -14.17 -6.51 -3.03
N GLU A 21 -15.33 -6.28 -2.41
CA GLU A 21 -15.54 -6.53 -0.99
C GLU A 21 -15.21 -7.99 -0.68
N THR A 22 -14.25 -8.20 0.21
CA THR A 22 -13.86 -9.54 0.66
C THR A 22 -14.08 -9.59 2.17
N GLY A 23 -14.50 -10.74 2.69
CA GLY A 23 -14.79 -10.91 4.11
C GLY A 23 -13.56 -10.71 5.01
N SER A 24 -13.70 -11.09 6.28
CA SER A 24 -12.57 -11.12 7.22
C SER A 24 -11.43 -12.01 6.72
N LEU A 25 -10.18 -11.64 7.01
CA LEU A 25 -9.01 -12.43 6.59
C LEU A 25 -9.03 -13.83 7.21
N ALA A 26 -9.59 -13.98 8.41
CA ALA A 26 -9.74 -15.27 9.08
C ALA A 26 -10.72 -16.23 8.37
N ALA A 27 -11.66 -15.69 7.59
CA ALA A 27 -12.63 -16.47 6.82
C ALA A 27 -12.20 -16.69 5.36
N GLU A 28 -11.03 -16.18 4.98
CA GLU A 28 -10.51 -16.28 3.62
C GLU A 28 -10.22 -17.72 3.25
N LYS A 29 -10.75 -18.16 2.11
CA LYS A 29 -10.55 -19.51 1.56
C LYS A 29 -9.83 -19.48 0.23
N GLU A 30 -9.78 -18.32 -0.43
CA GLU A 30 -9.09 -18.17 -1.69
C GLU A 30 -7.58 -18.22 -1.47
N THR A 31 -6.91 -19.04 -2.28
CA THR A 31 -5.45 -19.21 -2.22
C THR A 31 -4.71 -18.34 -3.24
N VAL A 32 -5.45 -17.65 -4.11
CA VAL A 32 -4.91 -16.79 -5.16
C VAL A 32 -5.03 -15.32 -4.73
N PRO A 33 -3.95 -14.69 -4.28
CA PRO A 33 -3.99 -13.27 -3.92
C PRO A 33 -4.05 -12.39 -5.17
N VAL A 34 -4.68 -11.23 -5.04
CA VAL A 34 -4.59 -10.20 -6.08
C VAL A 34 -3.24 -9.50 -5.99
N ILE A 35 -2.43 -9.63 -7.04
CA ILE A 35 -1.06 -9.09 -7.09
C ILE A 35 -1.00 -7.91 -8.06
N VAL A 36 -0.41 -6.80 -7.64
CA VAL A 36 -0.20 -5.61 -8.49
C VAL A 36 1.26 -5.17 -8.52
N LYS A 37 1.66 -4.52 -9.61
CA LYS A 37 3.02 -4.01 -9.80
C LYS A 37 3.17 -2.66 -9.09
N TYR A 38 4.13 -2.58 -8.16
CA TYR A 38 4.37 -1.40 -7.33
C TYR A 38 5.80 -0.88 -7.51
N GLY A 39 5.96 0.45 -7.52
CA GLY A 39 7.27 1.10 -7.53
C GLY A 39 7.84 1.27 -6.12
N ARG A 40 8.74 0.38 -5.68
CA ARG A 40 9.34 0.49 -4.33
C ARG A 40 10.42 1.58 -4.25
N MET A 41 11.21 1.73 -5.32
CA MET A 41 12.30 2.69 -5.46
C MET A 41 12.38 3.14 -6.92
N THR A 42 13.16 4.19 -7.19
CA THR A 42 13.48 4.65 -8.54
C THR A 42 13.98 3.48 -9.38
N PHE A 43 13.36 3.25 -10.55
CA PHE A 43 13.60 2.12 -11.46
C PHE A 43 13.41 0.70 -10.89
N ASN A 44 12.92 0.55 -9.64
CA ASN A 44 12.63 -0.76 -9.07
C ASN A 44 11.12 -1.03 -9.09
N ARG A 45 10.72 -2.11 -9.74
CA ARG A 45 9.34 -2.58 -9.78
C ARG A 45 9.25 -3.91 -9.06
N GLN A 46 8.42 -3.95 -8.03
CA GLN A 46 8.11 -5.16 -7.27
C GLN A 46 6.64 -5.48 -7.42
N TYR A 47 6.24 -6.61 -6.86
CA TYR A 47 4.85 -7.00 -6.80
C TYR A 47 4.41 -6.99 -5.34
N ILE A 48 3.19 -6.52 -5.10
CA ILE A 48 2.57 -6.52 -3.77
C ILE A 48 1.22 -7.20 -3.85
N ILE A 49 0.81 -7.81 -2.74
CA ILE A 49 -0.55 -8.30 -2.55
C ILE A 49 -1.44 -7.08 -2.31
N ALA A 50 -2.35 -6.78 -3.23
CA ALA A 50 -3.26 -5.64 -3.20
C ALA A 50 -4.47 -5.90 -2.29
N ASP A 51 -4.21 -6.32 -1.05
CA ASP A 51 -5.25 -6.58 -0.06
C ASP A 51 -5.04 -5.69 1.16
N ARG A 52 -6.06 -4.87 1.45
CA ARG A 52 -6.04 -3.92 2.57
C ARG A 52 -5.77 -4.60 3.90
N ARG A 53 -6.27 -5.83 4.10
CA ARG A 53 -6.18 -6.62 5.33
C ARG A 53 -4.72 -6.95 5.68
N VAL A 54 -3.84 -7.02 4.68
CA VAL A 54 -2.41 -7.35 4.86
C VAL A 54 -1.44 -6.17 4.69
N ILE A 55 -1.88 -5.00 4.18
CA ILE A 55 -1.00 -3.83 3.92
C ILE A 55 -0.98 -2.80 5.04
N ASP A 56 0.08 -2.75 5.87
CA ASP A 56 0.47 -1.73 6.89
C ASP A 56 -0.40 -0.45 7.02
N ARG A 57 -0.30 0.34 5.96
CA ARG A 57 -1.02 1.59 5.79
C ARG A 57 -1.50 1.64 4.34
N PRO A 58 -2.76 1.26 4.08
CA PRO A 58 -3.23 1.08 2.72
C PRO A 58 -3.32 2.40 1.97
N ARG A 59 -3.58 3.54 2.63
CA ARG A 59 -3.71 4.87 1.99
C ARG A 59 -4.64 4.85 0.75
N PRO A 60 -5.96 4.62 0.92
CA PRO A 60 -6.90 4.43 -0.19
C PRO A 60 -6.86 5.52 -1.27
N ALA A 61 -6.67 6.79 -0.90
CA ALA A 61 -6.56 7.88 -1.86
C ALA A 61 -5.40 7.70 -2.85
N LEU A 62 -4.27 7.13 -2.42
CA LEU A 62 -3.15 6.85 -3.31
C LEU A 62 -3.45 5.66 -4.24
N TRP A 63 -4.21 4.68 -3.77
CA TRP A 63 -4.68 3.58 -4.61
C TRP A 63 -5.67 4.03 -5.67
N PHE A 64 -6.54 4.98 -5.34
CA PHE A 64 -7.44 5.58 -6.30
C PHE A 64 -6.66 6.21 -7.47
N ALA A 65 -5.62 7.01 -7.17
CA ALA A 65 -4.74 7.56 -8.20
C ALA A 65 -3.92 6.48 -8.92
N HIS A 66 -3.49 5.42 -8.22
CA HIS A 66 -2.71 4.33 -8.79
C HIS A 66 -3.49 3.47 -9.78
N ASN A 67 -4.81 3.34 -9.61
CA ASN A 67 -5.66 2.59 -10.53
C ASN A 67 -5.79 3.26 -11.92
N ASP A 68 -5.42 4.53 -12.04
CA ASP A 68 -5.33 5.17 -13.35
C ASP A 68 -4.07 4.71 -14.09
N GLN A 69 -4.27 4.00 -15.20
CA GLN A 69 -3.19 3.50 -16.06
C GLN A 69 -2.33 4.63 -16.68
N ARG A 70 -2.79 5.88 -16.64
CA ARG A 70 -2.09 7.06 -17.16
C ARG A 70 -1.35 7.85 -16.09
N GLN A 71 -1.36 7.40 -14.83
CA GLN A 71 -0.72 8.11 -13.74
C GLN A 71 0.81 8.12 -13.89
N ILE A 72 1.39 9.33 -13.90
CA ILE A 72 2.84 9.54 -13.90
C ILE A 72 3.26 9.99 -12.50
N TYR A 73 4.36 9.42 -11.99
CA TYR A 73 4.94 9.76 -10.70
C TYR A 73 6.27 10.49 -10.90
N LEU A 74 6.38 11.71 -10.36
CA LEU A 74 7.62 12.45 -10.25
C LEU A 74 8.14 12.32 -8.81
N SER A 75 9.39 11.92 -8.66
CA SER A 75 10.06 11.84 -7.36
C SER A 75 11.28 12.75 -7.39
N GLU A 76 11.25 13.82 -6.60
CA GLU A 76 12.35 14.76 -6.43
C GLU A 76 12.97 14.58 -5.05
N LEU A 77 14.31 14.51 -5.00
CA LEU A 77 15.04 14.53 -3.75
C LEU A 77 15.22 16.00 -3.33
N HIS A 78 14.51 16.42 -2.28
CA HIS A 78 14.73 17.73 -1.69
C HIS A 78 15.88 17.66 -0.68
N THR A 79 17.10 18.00 -1.13
CA THR A 79 18.24 18.17 -0.23
C THR A 79 18.28 19.62 0.21
N GLU A 80 17.65 19.95 1.34
CA GLU A 80 18.02 21.16 2.09
C GLU A 80 19.36 20.87 2.78
N SER A 81 20.41 21.62 2.45
CA SER A 81 21.63 21.57 3.24
C SER A 81 21.28 22.03 4.66
N GLY A 82 21.48 21.14 5.64
CA GLY A 82 21.26 21.46 7.04
C GLY A 82 22.01 22.75 7.37
N ARG A 83 21.28 23.73 7.93
CA ARG A 83 21.84 25.05 8.30
C ARG A 83 23.20 24.86 8.98
N PRO A 84 24.27 25.54 8.52
CA PRO A 84 25.53 25.50 9.24
C PRO A 84 25.29 26.11 10.62
N GLY A 85 25.45 25.30 11.66
CA GLY A 85 25.38 25.75 13.05
C GLY A 85 26.38 26.89 13.24
N ARG A 86 25.88 28.04 13.70
CA ARG A 86 26.74 29.16 14.09
C ARG A 86 27.60 28.71 15.29
N ARG A 87 28.92 28.90 15.16
CA ARG A 87 29.86 28.82 16.28
C ARG A 87 29.64 29.97 17.24
#